data_AF-A0A0Q9IJI8-F1
#
_entry.id   AF-A0A0Q9IJI8-F1
#
_cell.length_a   1.000
_cell.length_b   1.000
_cell.length_c   1.000
_cell.angle_alpha   90.00
_cell.angle_beta   90.00
_cell.angle_gamma   90.00
#
_symmetry.space_group_name_H-M   'P 1'
#
loop_
_entity.id
_entity.type
_entity.pdbx_description
1 polymer ?
#
loop_
_entity_poly.entity_id
_entity_poly.type
_entity_poly.pdbx_seq_one_letter_code
_entity_poly.pdbx_strand_id
1 'polypeptide(L)'
;MTIGTRLPASRHHAKAATLLLLLAALAPTAAPVFAQTSPRQPAPRNAIVYFHYPLDGLRVPERFTVRIGLKEMGVAPAGIDKPGTGHHHLLIDTDPGPPDQPIPSDYNNIHLGNGQTEVVVTLPKGTHTLQLLLGDHTHTPHQPPVMSQKITVYVR
;
A
#
# COMPACT_ATOMS: atom_id res chain seq x y z
N MET A 1 54.18 25.41 -74.93
CA MET A 1 54.34 23.99 -75.34
C MET A 1 55.73 23.61 -74.86
N THR A 2 55.97 22.89 -73.77
CA THR A 2 55.35 21.65 -73.30
C THR A 2 55.71 21.43 -71.82
N ILE A 3 54.66 21.24 -70.99
CA ILE A 3 54.49 20.30 -69.86
C ILE A 3 55.72 19.93 -69.00
N GLY A 4 55.58 20.06 -67.68
CA GLY A 4 56.42 19.31 -66.75
C GLY A 4 56.27 19.67 -65.26
N THR A 5 55.07 19.57 -64.70
CA THR A 5 54.85 19.63 -63.25
C THR A 5 55.30 18.33 -62.57
N ARG A 6 56.22 18.41 -61.60
CA ARG A 6 56.40 17.38 -60.55
C ARG A 6 56.76 18.04 -59.22
N LEU A 7 55.87 17.91 -58.24
CA LEU A 7 56.16 18.10 -56.82
C LEU A 7 56.89 16.86 -56.27
N PRO A 8 57.89 17.02 -55.38
CA PRO A 8 58.31 15.93 -54.51
C PRO A 8 57.45 15.91 -53.23
N ALA A 9 56.83 14.77 -52.95
CA ALA A 9 56.20 14.49 -51.66
C ALA A 9 57.29 14.22 -50.61
N SER A 10 57.39 15.05 -49.57
CA SER A 10 58.27 14.78 -48.44
C SER A 10 57.66 13.69 -47.55
N ARG A 11 58.46 12.66 -47.27
CA ARG A 11 58.17 11.63 -46.27
C ARG A 11 58.51 12.21 -44.90
N HIS A 12 57.50 12.50 -44.10
CA HIS A 12 57.68 12.69 -42.66
C HIS A 12 57.28 11.42 -41.92
N HIS A 13 58.31 10.70 -41.46
CA HIS A 13 58.20 9.75 -40.37
C HIS A 13 57.78 10.50 -39.11
N ALA A 14 56.55 10.28 -38.64
CA ALA A 14 56.13 10.68 -37.30
C ALA A 14 55.78 9.41 -36.51
N LYS A 15 56.48 9.28 -35.39
CA LYS A 15 56.56 8.12 -34.50
C LYS A 15 55.18 7.82 -33.90
N ALA A 16 54.82 6.54 -33.85
CA ALA A 16 53.65 6.05 -33.12
C ALA A 16 53.79 6.43 -31.64
N ALA A 17 52.91 7.32 -31.16
CA ALA A 17 52.75 7.58 -29.74
C ALA A 17 51.61 6.69 -29.24
N THR A 18 51.97 5.58 -28.60
CA THR A 18 51.02 4.73 -27.88
C THR A 18 50.54 5.47 -26.63
N LEU A 19 49.36 6.08 -26.71
CA LEU A 19 48.68 6.68 -25.56
C LEU A 19 47.98 5.57 -24.77
N LEU A 20 48.57 5.17 -23.65
CA LEU A 20 47.95 4.23 -22.70
C LEU A 20 46.86 4.98 -21.93
N LEU A 21 45.59 4.86 -22.37
CA LEU A 21 44.44 5.32 -21.59
C LEU A 21 44.24 4.39 -20.38
N LEU A 22 44.61 4.84 -19.18
CA LEU A 22 44.11 4.24 -17.94
C LEU A 22 42.64 4.63 -17.76
N LEU A 23 41.74 3.71 -18.12
CA LEU A 23 40.32 3.81 -17.79
C LEU A 23 40.14 3.38 -16.32
N ALA A 24 40.12 4.34 -15.40
CA ALA A 24 39.72 4.07 -14.01
C ALA A 24 38.20 3.79 -13.99
N ALA A 25 37.83 2.52 -13.82
CA ALA A 25 36.43 2.12 -13.65
C ALA A 25 35.91 2.62 -12.30
N LEU A 26 35.13 3.71 -12.33
CA LEU A 26 34.42 4.23 -11.17
C LEU A 26 33.18 3.35 -10.92
N ALA A 27 33.30 2.36 -10.03
CA ALA A 27 32.17 1.52 -9.65
C ALA A 27 31.20 2.34 -8.76
N PRO A 28 29.91 2.46 -9.11
CA PRO A 28 28.94 3.13 -8.25
C PRO A 28 28.68 2.26 -7.01
N THR A 29 29.08 2.75 -5.84
CA THR A 29 28.67 2.17 -4.56
C THR A 29 27.20 2.48 -4.33
N ALA A 30 26.31 1.52 -4.61
CA ALA A 30 24.90 1.63 -4.24
C ALA A 30 24.79 1.60 -2.70
N ALA A 31 24.42 2.73 -2.10
CA ALA A 31 24.08 2.77 -0.69
C ALA A 31 22.78 1.99 -0.45
N PRO A 32 22.65 1.24 0.66
CA PRO A 32 21.40 0.58 1.00
C PRO A 32 20.33 1.65 1.27
N VAL A 33 19.27 1.64 0.45
CA VAL A 33 18.07 2.44 0.71
C VAL A 33 17.26 1.69 1.74
N PHE A 34 17.34 2.12 3.01
CA PHE A 34 16.40 1.68 4.03
C PHE A 34 15.06 2.35 3.77
N ALA A 35 14.02 1.57 3.49
CA ALA A 35 12.67 2.08 3.45
C ALA A 35 12.30 2.63 4.84
N GLN A 36 12.20 3.95 4.97
CA GLN A 36 11.73 4.58 6.19
C GLN A 36 10.22 4.37 6.26
N THR A 37 9.77 3.41 7.07
CA THR A 37 8.34 3.29 7.41
C THR A 37 7.93 4.55 8.18
N SER A 38 7.02 5.34 7.60
CA SER A 38 6.42 6.47 8.30
C SER A 38 5.81 5.99 9.63
N PRO A 39 5.96 6.74 10.72
CA PRO A 39 5.37 6.37 12.00
C PRO A 39 3.84 6.29 11.85
N ARG A 40 3.25 5.18 12.30
CA ARG A 40 1.80 4.97 12.28
C ARG A 40 1.08 5.99 13.16
N GLN A 41 -0.10 6.42 12.71
CA GLN A 41 -0.92 7.37 13.45
C GLN A 41 -1.42 6.77 14.77
N PRO A 42 -1.33 7.49 15.90
CA PRO A 42 -1.79 6.98 17.18
C PRO A 42 -3.32 6.84 17.21
N ALA A 43 -3.80 5.74 17.78
CA ALA A 43 -5.22 5.59 18.14
C ALA A 43 -5.46 6.11 19.57
N PRO A 44 -6.57 6.84 19.82
CA PRO A 44 -7.00 7.17 21.16
C PRO A 44 -7.19 5.93 22.05
N ARG A 45 -6.96 6.08 23.35
CA ARG A 45 -7.23 5.02 24.32
C ARG A 45 -8.71 4.64 24.25
N ASN A 46 -9.02 3.35 24.24
CA ASN A 46 -10.37 2.80 24.16
C ASN A 46 -11.10 3.07 22.83
N ALA A 47 -10.38 3.40 21.75
CA ALA A 47 -10.93 3.37 20.40
C ALA A 47 -11.43 1.97 20.04
N ILE A 48 -12.68 1.88 19.58
CA ILE A 48 -13.33 0.62 19.24
C ILE A 48 -14.07 0.79 17.93
N VAL A 49 -13.77 -0.09 16.98
CA VAL A 49 -14.62 -0.33 15.80
C VAL A 49 -15.39 -1.63 16.03
N TYR A 50 -16.68 -1.66 15.70
CA TYR A 50 -17.54 -2.80 15.99
C TYR A 50 -18.65 -2.98 14.95
N PHE A 51 -19.15 -4.20 14.85
CA PHE A 51 -20.33 -4.50 14.04
C PHE A 51 -21.58 -4.06 14.81
N HIS A 52 -22.35 -3.15 14.21
CA HIS A 52 -23.73 -2.93 14.60
C HIS A 52 -24.64 -4.02 14.00
N TYR A 53 -24.30 -4.47 12.79
CA TYR A 53 -24.91 -5.62 12.13
C TYR A 53 -23.94 -6.14 11.04
N PRO A 54 -23.88 -7.46 10.76
CA PRO A 54 -24.51 -8.54 11.50
C PRO A 54 -23.84 -8.76 12.86
N LEU A 55 -24.52 -9.46 13.75
CA LEU A 55 -23.94 -9.93 15.01
C LEU A 55 -23.28 -11.30 14.79
N ASP A 56 -22.36 -11.66 15.69
CA ASP A 56 -21.72 -12.98 15.67
C ASP A 56 -22.75 -14.11 15.74
N GLY A 57 -22.52 -15.14 14.94
CA GLY A 57 -23.40 -16.31 14.78
C GLY A 57 -24.68 -16.08 13.98
N LEU A 58 -24.92 -14.87 13.44
CA LEU A 58 -26.15 -14.56 12.75
C LEU A 58 -26.26 -15.29 11.39
N ARG A 59 -27.48 -15.76 11.08
CA ARG A 59 -27.84 -16.28 9.75
C ARG A 59 -28.36 -15.15 8.87
N VAL A 60 -27.72 -14.93 7.72
CA VAL A 60 -28.01 -13.82 6.80
C VAL A 60 -28.32 -14.34 5.38
N PRO A 61 -29.10 -13.61 4.56
CA PRO A 61 -29.23 -13.94 3.14
C PRO A 61 -27.89 -13.71 2.39
N GLU A 62 -27.76 -14.22 1.17
CA GLU A 62 -26.57 -14.02 0.32
C GLU A 62 -26.22 -12.53 0.14
N ARG A 63 -27.23 -11.66 0.02
CA ARG A 63 -27.05 -10.21 -0.06
C ARG A 63 -27.55 -9.54 1.21
N PHE A 64 -26.63 -8.96 2.00
CA PHE A 64 -26.96 -8.33 3.27
C PHE A 64 -26.15 -7.06 3.48
N THR A 65 -26.66 -6.17 4.34
CA THR A 65 -25.95 -4.96 4.75
C THR A 65 -25.00 -5.29 5.89
N VAL A 66 -23.83 -4.69 5.93
CA VAL A 66 -22.96 -4.60 7.10
C VAL A 66 -23.02 -3.17 7.60
N ARG A 67 -23.30 -2.98 8.89
CA ARG A 67 -23.36 -1.68 9.56
C ARG A 67 -22.27 -1.61 10.62
N ILE A 68 -21.53 -0.51 10.61
CA ILE A 68 -20.30 -0.33 11.38
C ILE A 68 -20.50 0.79 12.39
N GLY A 69 -20.05 0.56 13.61
CA GLY A 69 -19.93 1.57 14.64
C GLY A 69 -18.46 1.86 14.97
N LEU A 70 -18.20 3.09 15.42
CA LEU A 70 -16.89 3.55 15.86
C LEU A 70 -17.07 4.40 17.13
N LYS A 71 -16.20 4.19 18.13
CA LYS A 71 -16.17 4.95 19.39
C LYS A 71 -14.76 5.48 19.66
N GLU A 72 -14.67 6.65 20.28
CA GLU A 72 -13.43 7.37 20.62
C GLU A 72 -12.55 7.74 19.42
N MET A 73 -13.09 7.69 18.19
CA MET A 73 -12.45 8.13 16.95
C MET A 73 -13.48 8.66 15.96
N GLY A 74 -13.03 9.48 15.01
CA GLY A 74 -13.87 9.96 13.91
C GLY A 74 -13.64 9.20 12.60
N VAL A 75 -14.57 9.36 11.67
CA VAL A 75 -14.44 8.85 10.29
C VAL A 75 -14.04 10.00 9.37
N ALA A 76 -13.04 9.79 8.54
CA ALA A 76 -12.63 10.70 7.47
C ALA A 76 -12.33 9.90 6.19
N PRO A 77 -12.52 10.48 5.00
CA PRO A 77 -12.12 9.82 3.77
C PRO A 77 -10.63 9.50 3.73
N ALA A 78 -10.25 8.42 3.05
CA ALA A 78 -8.87 8.11 2.72
C ALA A 78 -8.20 9.30 2.01
N GLY A 79 -6.90 9.48 2.26
CA GLY A 79 -6.13 10.62 1.77
C GLY A 79 -6.33 11.92 2.55
N ILE A 80 -7.32 12.02 3.44
CA ILE A 80 -7.52 13.20 4.29
C ILE A 80 -6.82 12.99 5.63
N ASP A 81 -5.68 13.66 5.80
CA ASP A 81 -4.94 13.62 7.06
C ASP A 81 -5.63 14.50 8.12
N LYS A 82 -6.44 13.86 8.95
CA LYS A 82 -7.14 14.49 10.07
C LYS A 82 -6.85 13.72 11.37
N PRO A 83 -6.32 14.38 12.41
CA PRO A 83 -6.01 13.73 13.68
C PRO A 83 -7.20 13.00 14.30
N GLY A 84 -6.95 11.82 14.86
CA GLY A 84 -7.96 11.01 15.56
C GLY A 84 -9.04 10.43 14.64
N THR A 85 -8.78 10.35 13.34
CA THR A 85 -9.71 9.80 12.36
C THR A 85 -9.09 8.72 11.49
N GLY A 86 -9.96 8.00 10.78
CA GLY A 86 -9.59 7.00 9.78
C GLY A 86 -10.79 6.62 8.92
N HIS A 87 -10.62 5.57 8.12
CA HIS A 87 -11.69 4.96 7.33
C HIS A 87 -11.76 3.46 7.58
N HIS A 88 -12.92 2.87 7.32
CA HIS A 88 -13.16 1.47 7.62
C HIS A 88 -12.63 0.56 6.50
N HIS A 89 -12.21 -0.64 6.91
CA HIS A 89 -12.02 -1.79 6.06
C HIS A 89 -12.84 -2.95 6.62
N LEU A 90 -13.53 -3.67 5.73
CA LEU A 90 -14.20 -4.93 6.07
C LEU A 90 -13.38 -6.09 5.50
N LEU A 91 -12.86 -6.90 6.40
CA LEU A 91 -12.11 -8.11 6.11
C LEU A 91 -13.09 -9.29 6.07
N ILE A 92 -13.04 -10.08 5.01
CA ILE A 92 -13.91 -11.22 4.75
C ILE A 92 -13.02 -12.44 4.52
N ASP A 93 -13.15 -13.46 5.36
CA ASP A 93 -12.39 -14.72 5.25
C ASP A 93 -10.86 -14.53 5.16
N THR A 94 -10.35 -13.48 5.80
CA THR A 94 -8.92 -13.20 5.91
C THR A 94 -8.57 -12.70 7.31
N ASP A 95 -7.32 -12.89 7.68
CA ASP A 95 -6.70 -12.24 8.82
C ASP A 95 -6.18 -10.85 8.43
N PRO A 96 -6.05 -9.92 9.39
CA PRO A 96 -5.35 -8.65 9.17
C PRO A 96 -3.88 -8.92 8.84
N GLY A 97 -3.34 -8.18 7.88
CA GLY A 97 -1.92 -8.21 7.52
C GLY A 97 -1.02 -7.54 8.57
N PRO A 98 0.30 -7.42 8.25
CA PRO A 98 1.24 -6.67 9.07
C PRO A 98 0.74 -5.24 9.30
N PRO A 99 0.71 -4.76 10.55
CA PRO A 99 -0.02 -3.54 10.86
C PRO A 99 0.76 -2.27 10.52
N ASP A 100 1.99 -2.41 9.98
CA ASP A 100 2.87 -1.38 9.44
C ASP A 100 2.86 -1.31 7.90
N GLN A 101 1.96 -2.05 7.26
CA GLN A 101 1.74 -2.02 5.82
C GLN A 101 0.34 -1.47 5.50
N PRO A 102 0.13 -0.92 4.30
CA PRO A 102 -1.20 -0.56 3.84
C PRO A 102 -2.13 -1.78 3.84
N ILE A 103 -3.35 -1.59 4.32
CA ILE A 103 -4.40 -2.59 4.26
C ILE A 103 -4.73 -2.83 2.77
N PRO A 104 -4.77 -4.08 2.30
CA PRO A 104 -5.16 -4.38 0.92
C PRO A 104 -6.56 -3.86 0.60
N SER A 105 -6.82 -3.60 -0.68
CA SER A 105 -8.15 -3.28 -1.19
C SER A 105 -8.47 -4.26 -2.31
N ASP A 106 -9.03 -5.40 -1.94
CA ASP A 106 -9.32 -6.53 -2.83
C ASP A 106 -10.67 -7.16 -2.48
N TYR A 107 -10.97 -8.34 -3.01
CA TYR A 107 -12.24 -9.03 -2.77
C TYR A 107 -12.46 -9.43 -1.31
N ASN A 108 -11.39 -9.68 -0.56
CA ASN A 108 -11.43 -10.08 0.84
C ASN A 108 -11.23 -8.89 1.78
N ASN A 109 -10.79 -7.74 1.26
CA ASN A 109 -10.55 -6.51 2.01
C ASN A 109 -11.33 -5.36 1.36
N ILE A 110 -12.59 -5.22 1.75
CA ILE A 110 -13.48 -4.20 1.19
C ILE A 110 -13.13 -2.83 1.76
N HIS A 111 -12.62 -1.97 0.89
CA HIS A 111 -12.22 -0.60 1.23
C HIS A 111 -13.42 0.35 1.32
N LEU A 112 -13.63 0.95 2.49
CA LEU A 112 -14.68 1.94 2.75
C LEU A 112 -14.08 3.35 2.92
N GLY A 113 -13.26 3.73 1.94
CA GLY A 113 -12.43 4.93 1.95
C GLY A 113 -13.15 6.26 1.81
N ASN A 114 -14.43 6.30 1.49
CA ASN A 114 -15.20 7.55 1.44
C ASN A 114 -15.84 7.87 2.79
N GLY A 115 -15.49 7.13 3.84
CA GLY A 115 -16.06 7.27 5.17
C GLY A 115 -17.40 6.55 5.33
N GLN A 116 -17.64 5.49 4.55
CA GLN A 116 -18.88 4.71 4.68
C GLN A 116 -18.93 4.03 6.06
N THR A 117 -20.10 4.10 6.68
CA THR A 117 -20.44 3.37 7.93
C THR A 117 -21.33 2.17 7.66
N GLU A 118 -21.68 1.92 6.41
CA GLU A 118 -22.39 0.73 5.96
C GLU A 118 -21.99 0.32 4.55
N VAL A 119 -22.12 -0.96 4.25
CA VAL A 119 -21.87 -1.53 2.92
C VAL A 119 -22.79 -2.71 2.68
N VAL A 120 -23.32 -2.85 1.47
CA VAL A 120 -24.03 -4.07 1.07
C VAL A 120 -23.04 -5.02 0.44
N VAL A 121 -22.94 -6.23 1.01
CA VAL A 121 -22.10 -7.30 0.49
C VAL A 121 -22.97 -8.41 -0.08
N THR A 122 -22.42 -9.14 -1.04
CA THR A 122 -22.98 -10.39 -1.54
C THR A 122 -21.94 -11.48 -1.30
N LEU A 123 -22.27 -12.48 -0.49
CA LEU A 123 -21.39 -13.61 -0.18
C LEU A 123 -22.02 -14.93 -0.66
N PRO A 124 -21.19 -15.91 -1.08
CA PRO A 124 -21.67 -17.27 -1.34
C PRO A 124 -22.35 -17.88 -0.11
N LYS A 125 -23.19 -18.89 -0.32
CA LYS A 125 -23.74 -19.69 0.79
C LYS A 125 -22.63 -20.43 1.52
N GLY A 126 -22.67 -20.42 2.85
CA GLY A 126 -21.64 -21.05 3.67
C GLY A 126 -21.37 -20.32 4.98
N THR A 127 -20.24 -20.66 5.59
CA THR A 127 -19.74 -20.01 6.79
C THR A 127 -18.68 -19.00 6.38
N HIS A 128 -18.82 -17.76 6.84
CA HIS A 128 -17.88 -16.68 6.56
C HIS A 128 -17.45 -16.01 7.86
N THR A 129 -16.21 -15.55 7.90
CA THR A 129 -15.70 -14.70 8.98
C THR A 129 -15.62 -13.26 8.51
N LEU A 130 -16.02 -12.34 9.39
CA LEU A 130 -15.96 -10.90 9.14
C LEU A 130 -15.16 -10.22 10.26
N GLN A 131 -14.33 -9.25 9.89
CA GLN A 131 -13.62 -8.40 10.85
C GLN A 131 -13.53 -6.97 10.32
N LEU A 132 -13.57 -5.98 11.21
CA LEU A 132 -13.37 -4.59 10.87
C LEU A 132 -11.98 -4.15 11.30
N LEU A 133 -11.34 -3.33 10.48
CA LEU A 133 -10.05 -2.70 10.75
C LEU A 133 -10.12 -1.24 10.31
N LEU A 134 -9.63 -0.34 11.16
CA LEU A 134 -9.53 1.08 10.84
C LEU A 134 -8.15 1.39 10.23
N GLY A 135 -8.14 1.99 9.05
CA GLY A 135 -6.94 2.54 8.41
C GLY A 135 -6.86 4.05 8.59
N ASP A 136 -5.65 4.59 8.67
CA ASP A 136 -5.38 6.03 8.62
C ASP A 136 -5.53 6.60 7.20
N HIS A 137 -5.14 7.85 6.97
CA HIS A 137 -5.28 8.49 5.66
C HIS A 137 -4.47 7.79 4.53
N THR A 138 -3.49 6.95 4.87
CA THR A 138 -2.65 6.17 3.95
C THR A 138 -3.07 4.70 3.83
N HIS A 139 -4.19 4.31 4.44
CA HIS A 139 -4.64 2.92 4.59
C HIS A 139 -3.77 2.09 5.54
N THR A 140 -2.90 2.70 6.34
CA THR A 140 -2.09 1.96 7.32
C THR A 140 -2.89 1.84 8.63
N PRO A 141 -2.89 0.68 9.31
CA PRO A 141 -3.51 0.58 10.62
C PRO A 141 -2.94 1.59 11.63
N HIS A 142 -3.79 2.14 12.50
CA HIS A 142 -3.34 2.98 13.61
C HIS A 142 -2.47 2.22 14.62
N GLN A 143 -1.88 2.94 15.58
CA GLN A 143 -1.09 2.38 16.68
C GLN A 143 -1.70 2.70 18.06
N PRO A 144 -2.16 1.70 18.84
CA PRO A 144 -2.37 0.32 18.43
C PRO A 144 -3.44 0.20 17.32
N PRO A 145 -3.48 -0.90 16.56
CA PRO A 145 -4.52 -1.12 15.57
C PRO A 145 -5.91 -1.10 16.20
N VAL A 146 -6.86 -0.42 15.54
CA VAL A 146 -8.27 -0.38 15.96
C VAL A 146 -9.04 -1.39 15.14
N MET A 147 -9.36 -2.52 15.77
CA MET A 147 -10.01 -3.67 15.13
C MET A 147 -11.20 -4.14 15.94
N SER A 148 -12.20 -4.69 15.26
CA SER A 148 -13.31 -5.37 15.93
C SER A 148 -12.90 -6.77 16.37
N GLN A 149 -13.74 -7.38 17.20
CA GLN A 149 -13.77 -8.84 17.29
C GLN A 149 -14.06 -9.42 15.90
N LYS A 150 -13.45 -10.57 15.60
CA LYS A 150 -13.82 -11.36 14.43
C LYS A 150 -15.14 -12.06 14.73
N ILE A 151 -16.10 -11.94 13.82
CA ILE A 151 -17.41 -12.58 13.92
C ILE A 151 -17.56 -13.66 12.84
N THR A 152 -18.42 -14.63 13.08
CA THR A 152 -18.83 -15.65 12.13
C THR A 152 -20.27 -15.39 11.70
N VAL A 153 -20.55 -15.48 10.41
CA VAL A 153 -21.91 -15.42 9.86
C VAL A 153 -22.19 -16.64 9.01
N TYR A 154 -23.47 -17.03 8.95
CA TYR A 154 -23.93 -18.17 8.19
C TYR A 154 -24.85 -17.71 7.06
N VAL A 155 -24.33 -17.72 5.84
CA VAL A 155 -25.03 -17.27 4.64
C VAL A 155 -25.90 -18.41 4.10
N ARG A 156 -27.19 -18.14 3.87
CA ARG A 156 -28.20 -19.14 3.46
C ARG A 156 -29.08 -18.69 2.29
#